data_AF-A0A2G4T6K3-F1
#
_entry.id   AF-A0A2G4T6K3-F1
#
_cell.length_a   1.000
_cell.length_b   1.000
_cell.length_c   1.000
_cell.angle_alpha   90.00
_cell.angle_beta   90.00
_cell.angle_gamma   90.00
#
_symmetry.space_group_name_H-M   'P 1'
#
loop_
_entity.id
_entity.type
_entity.pdbx_description
1 polymer ?
#
loop_
_entity_poly.entity_id
_entity_poly.type
_entity_poly.pdbx_seq_one_letter_code
_entity_poly.pdbx_strand_id
1 'polypeptide(L)'
;MDNATVHKTPEGLQAIRDRGSALLLLLPYSPFLNPIEKCWAKANQEVRKISLMTNEILADCKEVAAKTVTAESCGNQREQARLKNLKKKEKENKGKSSLNGMTVTQKKEYDAAIMRAKQEAAAAKKAAEGAGKKK
;
A
#
# COMPACT_ATOMS: atom_id res chain seq x y z
N MET A 1 17.42 6.88 0.59
CA MET A 1 18.13 7.85 1.44
C MET A 1 17.57 9.23 1.15
N ASP A 2 17.60 10.17 2.10
CA ASP A 2 17.15 11.53 1.82
C ASP A 2 18.09 12.23 0.81
N ASN A 3 17.70 13.44 0.37
CA ASN A 3 18.41 14.17 -0.67
C ASN A 3 19.51 15.12 -0.13
N ALA A 4 19.96 14.93 1.11
CA ALA A 4 21.01 15.75 1.71
C ALA A 4 22.29 15.71 0.87
N THR A 5 23.03 16.83 0.83
CA THR A 5 24.23 16.95 -0.01
C THR A 5 25.29 15.91 0.36
N VAL A 6 25.41 15.58 1.65
CA VAL A 6 26.33 14.56 2.17
C VAL A 6 26.05 13.15 1.63
N HIS A 7 24.84 12.89 1.13
CA HIS A 7 24.41 11.61 0.57
C HIS A 7 24.72 11.45 -0.93
N LYS A 8 25.28 12.48 -1.56
CA LYS A 8 25.59 12.53 -2.99
C LYS A 8 27.08 12.43 -3.30
N THR A 9 27.90 12.18 -2.28
CA THR A 9 29.35 12.04 -2.45
C THR A 9 29.67 10.84 -3.33
N PRO A 10 30.51 10.99 -4.37
CA PRO A 10 30.85 9.90 -5.29
C PRO A 10 31.35 8.65 -4.55
N GLU A 11 32.13 8.86 -3.49
CA GLU A 11 32.71 7.80 -2.65
C GLU A 11 31.63 7.03 -1.90
N GLY A 12 30.65 7.74 -1.31
CA GLY A 12 29.53 7.12 -0.61
C GLY A 12 28.62 6.34 -1.57
N LEU A 13 28.36 6.90 -2.75
CA LEU A 13 27.59 6.24 -3.80
C LEU A 13 28.28 4.96 -4.27
N GLN A 14 29.59 4.99 -4.48
CA GLN A 14 30.36 3.85 -4.92
C GLN A 14 30.41 2.76 -3.85
N ALA A 15 30.67 3.13 -2.59
CA ALA A 15 30.70 2.18 -1.48
C ALA A 15 29.36 1.43 -1.28
N ILE A 16 28.22 2.08 -1.59
CA ILE A 16 26.89 1.44 -1.57
C ILE A 16 26.73 0.47 -2.74
N ARG A 17 27.17 0.86 -3.95
CA ARG A 17 27.09 0.02 -5.16
C ARG A 17 27.99 -1.20 -5.07
N ASP A 18 29.19 -1.06 -4.50
CA ASP A 18 30.14 -2.17 -4.32
C ASP A 18 29.59 -3.26 -3.40
N ARG A 19 28.67 -2.90 -2.49
CA ARG A 19 27.91 -3.85 -1.67
C ARG A 19 26.69 -4.45 -2.38
N GLY A 20 26.55 -4.24 -3.69
CA GLY A 20 25.43 -4.74 -4.50
C GLY A 20 24.09 -4.05 -4.23
N SER A 21 24.09 -2.88 -3.56
CA SER A 21 22.86 -2.17 -3.19
C SER A 21 22.52 -1.08 -4.21
N ALA A 22 21.25 -1.00 -4.60
CA ALA A 22 20.74 0.10 -5.41
C ALA A 22 20.36 1.30 -4.54
N LEU A 23 20.79 2.50 -4.92
CA LEU A 23 20.43 3.73 -4.20
C LEU A 23 19.18 4.37 -4.79
N LEU A 24 18.21 4.66 -3.92
CA LEU A 24 17.05 5.48 -4.21
C LEU A 24 17.15 6.78 -3.41
N LEU A 25 17.43 7.89 -4.10
CA LEU A 25 17.36 9.24 -3.54
C LEU A 25 15.93 9.77 -3.68
N LEU A 26 15.45 10.43 -2.62
CA LEU A 26 14.12 11.04 -2.61
C LEU A 26 14.11 12.36 -3.38
N LEU A 27 12.93 12.74 -3.88
CA LEU A 27 12.70 14.07 -4.43
C LEU A 27 13.00 15.16 -3.36
N PRO A 28 13.47 16.34 -3.77
CA PRO A 28 13.61 17.48 -2.86
C PRO A 28 12.32 17.72 -2.06
N TYR A 29 12.46 18.07 -0.78
CA TYR A 29 11.35 18.42 0.12
C TYR A 29 10.20 17.41 0.19
N SER A 30 10.48 16.12 -0.03
CA SER A 30 9.47 15.05 0.01
C SER A 30 9.63 14.10 1.20
N PRO A 31 9.66 14.58 2.46
CA PRO A 31 9.89 13.74 3.63
C PRO A 31 8.77 12.69 3.82
N PHE A 32 7.54 12.98 3.38
CA PHE A 32 6.40 12.05 3.44
C PHE A 32 6.59 10.75 2.64
N LEU A 33 7.56 10.72 1.70
CA LEU A 33 7.94 9.52 0.96
C LEU A 33 8.98 8.67 1.70
N ASN A 34 9.65 9.24 2.71
CA ASN A 34 10.66 8.56 3.49
C ASN A 34 9.99 7.68 4.57
N PRO A 35 10.20 6.35 4.55
CA PRO A 35 9.49 5.44 5.45
C PRO A 35 9.89 5.58 6.94
N ILE A 36 11.01 6.25 7.23
CA ILE A 36 11.53 6.43 8.61
C ILE A 36 10.83 7.55 9.37
N GLU A 37 10.21 8.53 8.69
CA GLU A 37 9.66 9.73 9.36
C GLU A 37 8.59 9.40 10.40
N LYS A 38 7.76 8.38 10.13
CA LYS A 38 6.73 7.94 11.07
C LYS A 38 7.32 7.23 12.28
N CYS A 39 8.35 6.41 12.06
CA CYS A 39 9.09 5.77 13.13
C CYS A 39 9.66 6.86 14.07
N TRP A 40 10.24 7.92 13.49
CA TRP A 40 10.75 9.07 14.24
C TRP A 40 9.66 9.88 14.94
N ALA A 41 8.53 10.13 14.29
CA ALA A 41 7.41 10.82 14.93
C ALA A 41 6.90 10.05 16.16
N LYS A 42 6.82 8.73 16.07
CA LYS A 42 6.42 7.85 17.17
C LYS A 42 7.47 7.86 18.29
N ALA A 43 8.75 7.66 17.97
CA ALA A 43 9.83 7.71 18.95
C ALA A 43 9.86 9.07 19.67
N ASN A 44 9.77 10.18 18.93
CA ASN A 44 9.74 11.52 19.51
C ASN A 44 8.49 11.77 20.36
N GLN A 45 7.35 11.16 20.03
CA GLN A 45 6.15 11.24 20.87
C GLN A 45 6.41 10.58 22.24
N GLU A 46 7.09 9.45 22.28
CA GLU A 46 7.43 8.77 23.54
C GLU A 46 8.46 9.55 24.34
N VAL A 47 9.51 10.08 23.69
CA VAL A 47 10.51 10.94 24.36
C VAL A 47 9.85 12.17 24.99
N ARG A 48 8.88 12.80 24.31
CA ARG A 48 8.16 13.99 24.83
C ARG A 48 7.29 13.70 26.06
N LYS A 49 6.93 12.45 26.33
CA LYS A 49 6.18 12.09 27.54
C LYS A 49 7.07 12.07 28.79
N ILE A 50 8.38 11.95 28.60
CA ILE A 50 9.34 11.85 29.68
C ILE A 50 9.77 13.28 30.05
N SER A 51 9.72 13.63 31.32
CA SER A 51 10.24 14.91 31.81
C SER A 51 11.77 14.85 31.78
N LEU A 52 12.35 15.53 30.79
CA LEU A 52 13.79 15.53 30.56
C LEU A 52 14.45 16.62 31.40
N MET A 53 15.29 16.24 32.37
CA MET A 53 16.05 17.19 33.18
C MET A 53 17.55 17.25 32.82
N THR A 54 18.11 16.25 32.12
CA THR A 54 19.53 16.21 31.70
C THR A 54 19.75 15.49 30.36
N ASN A 55 20.92 15.70 29.75
CA ASN A 55 21.30 15.06 28.48
C ASN A 55 21.53 13.54 28.60
N GLU A 56 21.94 13.02 29.76
CA GLU A 56 22.11 11.58 29.97
C GLU A 56 20.76 10.87 29.93
N ILE A 57 19.74 11.45 30.59
CA ILE A 57 18.37 10.96 30.55
C ILE A 57 17.86 10.95 29.10
N LEU A 58 18.25 11.91 28.27
CA LEU A 58 17.79 12.00 26.88
C LEU A 58 18.27 10.81 26.01
N ALA A 59 19.48 10.31 26.21
CA ALA A 59 20.01 9.17 25.45
C ALA A 59 19.25 7.89 25.79
N ASP A 60 19.09 7.61 27.08
CA ASP A 60 18.34 6.44 27.58
C ASP A 60 16.88 6.50 27.15
N CYS A 61 16.27 7.68 27.21
CA CYS A 61 14.91 7.91 26.74
C CYS A 61 14.75 7.60 25.25
N LYS A 62 15.75 7.92 24.42
CA LYS A 62 15.73 7.60 22.98
C LYS A 62 15.83 6.10 22.74
N GLU A 63 16.63 5.38 23.53
CA GLU A 63 16.73 3.93 23.42
C GLU A 63 15.40 3.24 23.80
N VAL A 64 14.81 3.66 24.92
CA VAL A 64 13.50 3.17 25.36
C VAL A 64 12.43 3.48 24.31
N ALA A 65 12.41 4.72 23.79
CA ALA A 65 11.48 5.12 22.75
C ALA A 65 11.66 4.32 21.46
N ALA A 66 12.89 4.01 21.04
CA ALA A 66 13.16 3.19 19.87
C ALA A 66 12.56 1.78 20.00
N LYS A 67 12.59 1.18 21.20
CA LYS A 67 11.99 -0.14 21.47
C LYS A 67 10.46 -0.15 21.33
N THR A 68 9.79 1.00 21.42
CA THR A 68 8.33 1.09 21.24
C THR A 68 7.90 1.14 19.78
N VAL A 69 8.83 1.36 18.84
CA VAL A 69 8.55 1.45 17.42
C VAL A 69 8.31 0.04 16.87
N THR A 70 7.08 -0.23 16.44
CA THR A 70 6.71 -1.48 15.77
C THR A 70 6.76 -1.34 14.25
N ALA A 71 6.70 -2.46 13.52
CA ALA A 71 6.63 -2.46 12.05
C ALA A 71 5.44 -1.62 11.52
N GLU A 72 4.32 -1.57 12.25
CA GLU A 72 3.16 -0.75 11.91
C GLU A 72 3.41 0.76 12.05
N SER A 73 4.34 1.13 12.95
CA SER A 73 4.77 2.51 13.17
C SER A 73 5.71 3.01 12.07
N CYS A 74 6.09 2.13 11.14
CA CYS A 74 7.00 2.41 10.06
C CYS A 74 6.32 2.34 8.69
N GLY A 75 6.90 3.04 7.70
CA GLY A 75 6.40 3.07 6.33
C GLY A 75 5.94 4.45 5.87
N ASN A 76 5.87 4.61 4.55
CA ASN A 76 5.54 5.89 3.94
C ASN A 76 4.03 6.08 3.76
N GLN A 77 3.61 7.29 3.41
CA GLN A 77 2.19 7.61 3.21
C GLN A 77 1.56 6.80 2.08
N ARG A 78 2.34 6.47 1.04
CA ARG A 78 1.91 5.65 -0.11
C ARG A 78 1.52 4.25 0.32
N GLU A 79 2.36 3.58 1.11
CA GLU A 79 2.11 2.21 1.55
C GLU A 79 0.89 2.13 2.46
N GLN A 80 0.74 3.11 3.36
CA GLN A 80 -0.44 3.20 4.21
C GLN A 80 -1.72 3.47 3.40
N ALA A 81 -1.66 4.30 2.36
CA ALA A 81 -2.78 4.49 1.45
C ALA A 81 -3.13 3.19 0.70
N ARG A 82 -2.12 2.43 0.26
CA ARG A 82 -2.30 1.11 -0.37
C ARG A 82 -2.99 0.13 0.58
N LEU A 83 -2.50 0.01 1.81
CA LEU A 83 -3.07 -0.86 2.85
C LEU A 83 -4.50 -0.45 3.21
N LYS A 84 -4.78 0.86 3.33
CA LYS A 84 -6.14 1.38 3.56
C LYS A 84 -7.08 1.05 2.41
N ASN A 85 -6.63 1.21 1.16
CA ASN A 85 -7.42 0.87 -0.01
C ASN A 85 -7.70 -0.63 -0.11
N LEU A 86 -6.72 -1.47 0.24
CA LEU A 86 -6.88 -2.92 0.27
C LEU A 86 -7.88 -3.34 1.36
N LYS A 87 -7.71 -2.83 2.59
CA LYS A 87 -8.66 -3.04 3.70
C LYS A 87 -10.07 -2.54 3.35
N LYS A 88 -10.20 -1.42 2.63
CA LYS A 88 -11.49 -0.89 2.16
C LYS A 88 -12.14 -1.86 1.17
N LYS A 89 -11.41 -2.35 0.17
CA LYS A 89 -11.89 -3.36 -0.79
C LYS A 89 -12.31 -4.66 -0.09
N GLU A 90 -11.53 -5.14 0.87
CA GLU A 90 -11.87 -6.32 1.68
C GLU A 90 -13.16 -6.11 2.48
N LYS A 91 -13.34 -4.93 3.10
CA LYS A 91 -14.57 -4.57 3.82
C LYS A 91 -15.78 -4.43 2.88
N GLU A 92 -15.61 -3.86 1.70
CA GLU A 92 -16.66 -3.80 0.68
C GLU A 92 -17.10 -5.20 0.23
N ASN A 93 -16.15 -6.14 0.12
CA ASN A 93 -16.45 -7.54 -0.17
C ASN A 93 -17.17 -8.25 0.99
N LYS A 94 -16.87 -7.88 2.25
CA LYS A 94 -17.51 -8.45 3.45
C LYS A 94 -18.87 -7.81 3.82
N GLY A 95 -19.12 -6.56 3.41
CA GLY A 95 -20.12 -5.69 4.06
C GLY A 95 -21.38 -5.34 3.27
N LYS A 96 -21.69 -5.96 2.12
CA LYS A 96 -22.92 -5.65 1.36
C LYS A 96 -23.71 -6.91 1.01
N SER A 97 -24.30 -7.55 2.02
CA SER A 97 -25.48 -8.40 1.84
C SER A 97 -26.70 -7.47 1.82
N SER A 98 -27.32 -7.28 0.65
CA SER A 98 -28.65 -6.63 0.58
C SER A 98 -29.70 -7.72 0.39
N LEU A 99 -30.71 -7.69 1.27
CA LEU A 99 -32.01 -8.39 1.33
C LEU A 99 -32.11 -9.91 1.04
N ASN A 100 -31.21 -10.52 0.27
CA ASN A 100 -31.30 -11.91 -0.19
C ASN A 100 -30.08 -12.77 0.21
N GLY A 101 -29.25 -12.34 1.17
CA GLY A 101 -28.15 -13.14 1.71
C GLY A 101 -26.97 -13.43 0.76
N MET A 102 -27.05 -13.00 -0.49
CA MET A 102 -26.04 -13.25 -1.53
C MET A 102 -24.96 -12.15 -1.53
N THR A 103 -23.69 -12.55 -1.55
CA THR A 103 -22.55 -11.62 -1.60
C THR A 103 -22.47 -10.87 -2.94
N VAL A 104 -21.82 -9.70 -2.94
CA VAL A 104 -21.68 -8.87 -4.16
C VAL A 104 -20.93 -9.60 -5.29
N THR A 105 -19.97 -10.46 -4.95
CA THR A 105 -19.24 -11.31 -5.90
C THR A 105 -20.15 -12.34 -6.54
N GLN A 106 -20.95 -13.04 -5.75
CA GLN A 106 -21.92 -14.03 -6.24
C GLN A 106 -22.98 -13.40 -7.15
N LYS A 107 -23.46 -12.18 -6.86
CA LYS A 107 -24.38 -11.45 -7.74
C LYS A 107 -23.73 -11.10 -9.09
N LYS A 108 -22.48 -10.60 -9.07
CA LYS A 108 -21.73 -10.29 -10.30
C LYS A 108 -21.50 -11.52 -11.17
N GLU A 109 -21.19 -12.66 -10.56
CA GLU A 109 -21.00 -13.93 -11.25
C GLU A 109 -22.31 -14.44 -11.87
N TYR A 110 -23.41 -14.33 -11.13
CA TYR A 110 -24.75 -14.68 -11.63
C TYR A 110 -25.17 -13.80 -12.82
N ASP A 111 -25.03 -12.48 -12.70
CA ASP A 111 -25.34 -11.54 -13.78
C ASP A 111 -24.44 -11.79 -15.01
N ALA A 112 -23.15 -12.09 -14.79
CA ALA A 112 -22.23 -12.43 -15.87
C ALA A 112 -22.60 -13.75 -16.57
N ALA A 113 -23.08 -14.76 -15.83
CA ALA A 113 -23.54 -16.02 -16.40
C ALA A 113 -24.77 -15.83 -17.29
N ILE A 114 -25.74 -15.02 -16.85
CA ILE A 114 -26.91 -14.67 -17.67
C ILE A 114 -26.48 -13.96 -18.95
N MET A 115 -25.54 -13.02 -18.86
CA MET A 115 -25.05 -12.29 -20.03
C MET A 115 -24.30 -13.20 -21.00
N ARG A 116 -23.48 -14.15 -20.52
CA ARG A 116 -22.81 -15.15 -21.37
C ARG A 116 -23.80 -16.05 -22.07
N ALA A 117 -24.77 -16.61 -21.34
CA ALA A 117 -25.82 -17.45 -21.94
C ALA A 117 -26.62 -16.68 -22.99
N LYS A 118 -26.91 -15.39 -22.76
CA LYS A 118 -27.59 -14.53 -23.73
C LYS A 118 -26.73 -14.25 -24.97
N GLN A 119 -25.42 -14.06 -24.79
CA GLN A 119 -24.47 -13.90 -25.90
C GLN A 119 -24.33 -15.17 -26.74
N GLU A 120 -24.24 -16.34 -26.10
CA GLU A 120 -24.19 -17.64 -26.76
C GLU A 120 -25.49 -17.94 -27.54
N ALA A 121 -26.65 -17.67 -26.94
CA ALA A 121 -27.93 -17.83 -27.61
C ALA A 121 -28.08 -16.86 -28.80
N ALA A 122 -27.60 -15.62 -28.68
CA ALA A 122 -27.59 -14.65 -29.77
C ALA A 122 -26.61 -15.06 -30.90
N ALA A 123 -25.44 -15.61 -30.54
CA ALA A 123 -24.48 -16.14 -31.50
C ALA A 123 -25.04 -17.37 -32.23
N ALA A 124 -25.71 -18.28 -31.52
CA ALA A 124 -26.38 -19.45 -32.09
C ALA A 124 -27.52 -19.05 -33.05
N LYS A 125 -28.35 -18.07 -32.69
CA LYS A 125 -29.38 -17.51 -33.59
C LYS A 125 -28.77 -16.88 -34.85
N LYS A 126 -27.70 -16.09 -34.71
CA LYS A 126 -26.99 -15.52 -35.86
C LYS A 126 -26.37 -16.60 -36.77
N ALA A 127 -25.85 -17.69 -36.19
CA ALA A 127 -25.30 -18.80 -36.95
C ALA A 127 -26.39 -19.56 -37.74
N ALA A 128 -27.57 -19.75 -37.16
CA ALA A 128 -28.72 -20.39 -37.82
C ALA A 128 -29.30 -19.54 -38.96
N GLU A 129 -29.43 -18.23 -38.77
CA GLU A 129 -29.93 -17.30 -39.79
C GLU A 129 -28.93 -17.10 -40.94
N GLY A 130 -27.62 -17.13 -40.66
CA GLY A 130 -26.57 -17.10 -41.68
C GLY A 130 -26.52 -18.35 -42.57
N ALA A 131 -26.90 -19.51 -42.03
CA ALA A 131 -27.01 -20.76 -42.79
C ALA A 131 -28.26 -20.80 -43.68
N GLY A 132 -29.35 -20.16 -43.28
CA GLY A 132 -30.61 -20.09 -44.05
C GLY A 132 -30.56 -19.18 -45.27
N LYS A 133 -29.69 -18.17 -45.29
CA LYS A 133 -29.54 -17.20 -46.41
C LYS A 133 -28.63 -17.67 -47.55
N LYS A 134 -28.05 -18.88 -47.45
CA LYS A 134 -27.09 -19.44 -48.43
C LYS A 134 -27.69 -20.52 -49.33
N LYS A 135 -29.01 -20.59 -49.47
CA LYS A 135 -29.73 -21.51 -50.36
C LYS A 135 -30.44 -20.74 -51.47
#